data_AF-A0A8J5XKD8-F1
#
_entry.id   AF-A0A8J5XKD8-F1
#
_cell.length_a   1.000
_cell.length_b   1.000
_cell.length_c   1.000
_cell.angle_alpha   90.00
_cell.angle_beta   90.00
_cell.angle_gamma   90.00
#
_symmetry.space_group_name_H-M   'P 1'
#
loop_
_entity.id
_entity.type
_entity.pdbx_description
1 polymer ?
#
loop_
_entity_poly.entity_id
_entity_poly.type
_entity_poly.pdbx_seq_one_letter_code
_entity_poly.pdbx_strand_id
1 'polypeptide(L)'
;MARSAGWLLIALAVHSVRSAEVQTLSPDTLKQTVFDDAQPWLVVCLGSGTGSDPIHEVVGKAAASALFPSDVRVGVLDCRAKLRSGKTAVVRLKLDDKVEPLLFVVAGGDVTQATPELLSKAAPKPTAKQPRELFPASKAHARALAAFVASAVDVRIARITNDKELRACATKPCALVLTAQDASAQQLALVEQLAKRFRHARFALLNLGRYELSLESKLPSQPTRQEPRLLLIRPTGAADTGKQLPKGARQLGARAYRGEWSANAMEAFVQESLAGEAELVKLKQAPSVRWRPAKKAEAPAGGAKQGTQAKGATTTDTAARERARRKAMDDEGESALFADGEDDADADDEGESVEELRFDEDEQPRDEL
;
A
#
# COMPACT_ATOMS: atom_id res chain seq x y z
N MET A 1 -52.11 20.46 26.03
CA MET A 1 -50.90 20.91 25.30
C MET A 1 -49.74 20.96 26.29
N ALA A 2 -48.93 19.90 26.37
CA ALA A 2 -47.79 19.84 27.28
C ALA A 2 -46.50 19.79 26.45
N ARG A 3 -45.72 20.87 26.52
CA ARG A 3 -44.42 21.00 25.84
C ARG A 3 -43.37 20.29 26.69
N SER A 4 -42.93 19.12 26.23
CA SER A 4 -41.79 18.40 26.80
C SER A 4 -40.49 19.03 26.28
N ALA A 5 -39.74 19.67 27.16
CA ALA A 5 -38.42 20.20 26.87
C ALA A 5 -37.39 19.08 26.97
N GLY A 6 -36.93 18.59 25.81
CA GLY A 6 -35.82 17.64 25.72
C GLY A 6 -34.50 18.33 26.02
N TRP A 7 -33.86 17.98 27.14
CA TRP A 7 -32.51 18.40 27.47
C TRP A 7 -31.52 17.53 26.69
N LEU A 8 -30.81 18.15 25.76
CA LEU A 8 -29.73 17.53 24.99
C LEU A 8 -28.44 17.56 25.84
N LEU A 9 -28.12 16.45 26.52
CA LEU A 9 -26.84 16.27 27.19
C LEU A 9 -25.76 15.94 26.16
N ILE A 10 -24.96 16.94 25.79
CA ILE A 10 -23.74 16.75 24.99
C ILE A 10 -22.66 16.21 25.92
N ALA A 11 -22.46 14.89 25.91
CA ALA A 11 -21.31 14.27 26.56
C ALA A 11 -20.04 14.58 25.74
N LEU A 12 -19.32 15.62 26.13
CA LEU A 12 -17.96 15.88 25.64
C LEU A 12 -17.04 14.76 26.17
N ALA A 13 -16.82 13.74 25.35
CA ALA A 13 -15.77 12.77 25.58
C ALA A 13 -14.42 13.49 25.49
N VAL A 14 -13.88 13.89 26.65
CA VAL A 14 -12.52 14.41 26.78
C VAL A 14 -11.57 13.25 26.45
N HIS A 15 -11.18 13.14 25.19
CA HIS A 15 -10.13 12.23 24.77
C HIS A 15 -8.83 12.79 25.34
N SER A 16 -8.38 12.21 26.45
CA SER A 16 -7.07 12.50 27.03
C SER A 16 -6.02 12.28 25.95
N VAL A 17 -5.46 13.38 25.44
CA VAL A 17 -4.37 13.36 24.47
C VAL A 17 -3.14 12.84 25.21
N ARG A 18 -2.88 11.53 25.11
CA ARG A 18 -1.66 10.93 25.64
C ARG A 18 -0.51 11.41 24.77
N SER A 19 0.37 12.23 25.35
CA SER A 19 1.69 12.49 24.78
C SER A 19 2.37 11.14 24.53
N ALA A 20 3.05 10.99 23.40
CA ALA A 20 3.74 9.74 23.08
C ALA A 20 4.88 9.55 24.09
N GLU A 21 4.71 8.60 25.00
CA GLU A 21 5.74 8.22 25.97
C GLU A 21 6.93 7.63 25.23
N VAL A 22 8.11 8.22 25.44
CA VAL A 22 9.34 7.75 24.80
C VAL A 22 9.93 6.61 25.61
N GLN A 23 10.02 5.43 25.00
CA GLN A 23 10.49 4.21 25.65
C GLN A 23 11.95 3.92 25.30
N THR A 24 12.76 3.55 26.29
CA THR A 24 14.11 3.05 26.00
C THR A 24 14.03 1.58 25.60
N LEU A 25 14.49 1.26 24.39
CA LEU A 25 14.48 -0.07 23.82
C LEU A 25 15.80 -0.78 24.10
N SER A 26 15.72 -2.03 24.57
CA SER A 26 16.89 -2.89 24.70
C SER A 26 17.19 -3.63 23.39
N PRO A 27 18.47 -3.74 22.97
CA PRO A 27 18.89 -4.59 21.86
C PRO A 27 18.39 -6.04 21.96
N ASP A 28 18.20 -6.56 23.18
CA ASP A 28 17.76 -7.93 23.44
C ASP A 28 16.28 -8.17 23.16
N THR A 29 15.45 -7.17 23.43
CA THR A 29 13.99 -7.26 23.31
C THR A 29 13.46 -6.61 22.04
N LEU A 30 14.32 -5.89 21.29
CA LEU A 30 13.95 -5.14 20.08
C LEU A 30 13.06 -5.94 19.12
N LYS A 31 13.40 -7.20 18.85
CA LYS A 31 12.60 -8.04 17.96
C LYS A 31 11.16 -8.21 18.48
N GLN A 32 11.02 -8.62 19.74
CA GLN A 32 9.72 -8.89 20.36
C GLN A 32 8.91 -7.61 20.51
N THR A 33 9.54 -6.53 20.94
CA THR A 33 8.87 -5.26 21.24
C THR A 33 8.50 -4.48 19.98
N VAL A 34 9.37 -4.46 18.95
CA VAL A 34 9.18 -3.60 17.77
C VAL A 34 8.65 -4.35 16.56
N PHE A 35 9.09 -5.59 16.33
CA PHE A 35 8.74 -6.33 15.12
C PHE A 35 7.56 -7.28 15.33
N ASP A 36 7.40 -7.84 16.54
CA ASP A 36 6.36 -8.83 16.82
C ASP A 36 5.05 -8.18 17.38
N ASP A 37 5.12 -7.00 18.01
CA ASP A 37 3.98 -6.32 18.68
C ASP A 37 2.92 -5.73 17.71
N ALA A 38 3.10 -5.84 16.39
CA ALA A 38 2.23 -5.28 15.35
C ALA A 38 2.03 -3.74 15.37
N GLN A 39 2.32 -3.05 16.47
CA GLN A 39 2.23 -1.61 16.60
C GLN A 39 3.31 -0.91 15.77
N PRO A 40 3.02 0.26 15.17
CA PRO A 40 4.04 1.04 14.51
C PRO A 40 4.97 1.73 15.52
N TRP A 41 6.25 1.74 15.21
CA TRP A 41 7.29 2.36 16.05
C TRP A 41 8.09 3.38 15.24
N LEU A 42 8.28 4.57 15.80
CA LEU A 42 9.36 5.48 15.44
C LEU A 42 10.54 5.21 16.36
N VAL A 43 11.65 4.74 15.81
CA VAL A 43 12.87 4.46 16.57
C VAL A 43 13.91 5.54 16.29
N VAL A 44 14.40 6.13 17.37
CA VAL A 44 15.51 7.08 17.39
C VAL A 44 16.77 6.33 17.81
N CYS A 45 17.77 6.30 16.94
CA CYS A 45 19.07 5.79 17.33
C CYS A 45 19.80 6.80 18.20
N LEU A 46 20.40 6.33 19.30
CA LEU A 46 21.33 7.13 20.08
C LEU A 46 22.50 7.53 19.18
N GLY A 47 22.76 8.83 19.10
CA GLY A 47 23.94 9.37 18.43
C GLY A 47 25.21 9.03 19.19
N SER A 48 26.36 9.15 18.53
CA SER A 48 27.66 8.99 19.19
C SER A 48 28.08 10.19 20.06
N GLY A 49 27.28 11.26 20.07
CA GLY A 49 27.53 12.47 20.84
C GLY A 49 27.24 12.28 22.33
N THR A 50 28.17 12.76 23.16
CA THR A 50 28.15 12.78 24.64
C THR A 50 27.09 13.72 25.25
N GLY A 51 26.00 14.01 24.53
CA GLY A 51 24.92 14.86 25.00
C GLY A 51 24.06 14.16 26.04
N SER A 52 23.65 14.88 27.08
CA SER A 52 22.81 14.37 28.18
C SER A 52 21.41 13.96 27.74
N ASP A 53 20.94 14.41 26.58
CA ASP A 53 19.59 14.14 26.08
C ASP A 53 19.60 13.03 25.02
N PRO A 54 19.02 11.85 25.32
CA PRO A 54 18.99 10.72 24.40
C PRO A 54 18.03 10.90 23.21
N ILE A 55 17.20 11.96 23.22
CA ILE A 55 16.15 12.20 22.22
C ILE A 55 16.47 13.47 21.46
N HIS A 56 16.53 13.37 20.12
CA HIS A 56 16.70 14.52 19.25
C HIS A 56 15.56 15.54 19.45
N GLU A 57 15.90 16.83 19.54
CA GLU A 57 14.97 17.92 19.88
C GLU A 57 13.69 17.92 19.03
N VAL A 58 13.82 17.67 17.72
CA VAL A 58 12.68 17.60 16.78
C VAL A 58 11.72 16.46 17.12
N VAL A 59 12.24 15.31 17.55
CA VAL A 59 11.42 14.16 17.97
C VAL A 59 10.73 14.48 19.29
N GLY A 60 11.47 15.05 20.25
CA GLY A 60 10.92 15.47 21.54
C GLY A 60 9.79 16.49 21.37
N LYS A 61 9.97 17.49 20.51
CA LYS A 61 8.94 18.49 20.18
C LYS A 61 7.73 17.88 19.50
N ALA A 62 7.92 16.96 18.55
CA ALA A 62 6.81 16.28 17.87
C ALA A 62 6.00 15.39 18.83
N ALA A 63 6.68 14.66 19.72
CA ALA A 63 6.04 13.83 20.74
C ALA A 63 5.28 14.68 21.77
N ALA A 64 5.92 15.71 22.33
CA ALA A 64 5.31 16.60 23.32
C ALA A 64 4.11 17.38 22.78
N SER A 65 4.10 17.66 21.47
CA SER A 65 2.99 18.34 20.77
C SER A 65 1.93 17.36 20.25
N ALA A 66 2.03 16.06 20.55
CA ALA A 66 1.13 15.01 20.07
C ALA A 66 0.90 15.05 18.55
N LEU A 67 1.96 15.31 17.77
CA LEU A 67 1.87 15.38 16.30
C LEU A 67 1.85 13.99 15.64
N PHE A 68 2.38 12.98 16.31
CA PHE A 68 2.39 11.61 15.78
C PHE A 68 0.99 11.00 15.83
N PRO A 69 0.67 10.07 14.91
CA PRO A 69 -0.55 9.27 15.02
C PRO A 69 -0.61 8.57 16.39
N SER A 70 -1.81 8.47 16.96
CA SER A 70 -2.01 7.99 18.34
C SER A 70 -1.64 6.52 18.55
N ASP A 71 -1.53 5.73 17.48
CA ASP A 71 -1.08 4.34 17.50
C ASP A 71 0.45 4.19 17.36
N VAL A 72 1.18 5.28 17.10
CA VAL A 72 2.64 5.24 16.96
C VAL A 72 3.33 5.37 18.30
N ARG A 73 4.20 4.41 18.59
CA ARG A 73 5.11 4.46 19.75
C ARG A 73 6.44 5.07 19.37
N VAL A 74 7.06 5.77 20.30
CA VAL A 74 8.41 6.34 20.12
C VAL A 74 9.38 5.58 20.99
N GLY A 75 10.44 5.05 20.38
CA GLY A 75 11.47 4.29 21.05
C GLY A 75 12.86 4.90 20.84
N VAL A 76 13.74 4.77 21.82
CA VAL A 76 15.16 5.12 21.71
C VAL A 76 15.99 3.85 21.80
N LEU A 77 16.93 3.66 20.87
CA LEU A 77 17.74 2.44 20.79
C LEU A 77 19.22 2.80 20.58
N ASP A 78 20.12 2.11 21.27
CA ASP A 78 21.52 2.09 20.84
C ASP A 78 21.65 1.20 19.59
N CYS A 79 21.66 1.83 18.42
CA CYS A 79 21.73 1.11 17.15
C CYS A 79 23.13 0.55 16.83
N ARG A 80 24.15 0.99 17.56
CA ARG A 80 25.54 0.52 17.43
C ARG A 80 25.85 -0.62 18.41
N ALA A 81 25.04 -0.79 19.46
CA ALA A 81 25.08 -1.98 20.30
C ALA A 81 24.83 -3.27 19.48
N LYS A 82 25.53 -4.34 19.87
CA LYS A 82 25.34 -5.65 19.24
C LYS A 82 24.03 -6.26 19.69
N LEU A 83 23.21 -6.69 18.73
CA LEU A 83 22.02 -7.51 18.98
C LEU A 83 22.46 -8.94 19.34
N ARG A 84 21.51 -9.78 19.80
CA ARG A 84 21.74 -11.22 20.03
C ARG A 84 22.33 -11.98 18.83
N SER A 85 22.13 -11.46 17.61
CA SER A 85 22.76 -12.00 16.39
C SER A 85 24.24 -11.65 16.22
N GLY A 86 24.86 -10.89 17.12
CA GLY A 86 26.22 -10.36 17.00
C GLY A 86 26.36 -9.14 16.07
N LYS A 87 25.38 -8.90 15.19
CA LYS A 87 25.28 -7.71 14.32
C LYS A 87 24.62 -6.53 15.02
N THR A 88 24.96 -5.31 14.59
CA THR A 88 24.31 -4.07 15.04
C THR A 88 22.96 -3.87 14.36
N ALA A 89 22.11 -2.98 14.89
CA ALA A 89 20.83 -2.66 14.28
C ALA A 89 21.00 -2.03 12.90
N VAL A 90 22.00 -1.14 12.74
CA VAL A 90 22.37 -0.51 11.46
C VAL A 90 22.60 -1.57 10.38
N VAL A 91 23.49 -2.53 10.65
CA VAL A 91 23.83 -3.58 9.68
C VAL A 91 22.65 -4.53 9.43
N ARG A 92 21.92 -4.89 10.49
CA ARG A 92 20.82 -5.86 10.38
C ARG A 92 19.62 -5.30 9.61
N LEU A 93 19.30 -4.02 9.81
CA LEU A 93 18.18 -3.34 9.19
C LEU A 93 18.57 -2.58 7.91
N LYS A 94 19.85 -2.64 7.52
CA LYS A 94 20.41 -1.96 6.33
C LYS A 94 20.15 -0.45 6.36
N LEU A 95 20.36 0.15 7.53
CA LEU A 95 20.23 1.60 7.72
C LEU A 95 21.53 2.26 7.21
N ASP A 96 21.38 3.42 6.59
CA ASP A 96 22.48 4.29 6.20
C ASP A 96 22.99 5.03 7.44
N ASP A 97 24.21 4.74 7.87
CA ASP A 97 24.86 5.35 9.02
C ASP A 97 25.45 6.73 8.74
N LYS A 98 25.43 7.18 7.48
CA LYS A 98 25.87 8.52 7.08
C LYS A 98 24.82 9.60 7.37
N VAL A 99 23.57 9.21 7.65
CA VAL A 99 22.47 10.12 7.94
C VAL A 99 22.29 10.24 9.45
N GLU A 100 22.61 11.41 10.01
CA GLU A 100 22.40 11.74 11.41
C GLU A 100 21.36 12.88 11.58
N PRO A 101 20.46 12.79 12.59
CA PRO A 101 20.22 11.66 13.47
C PRO A 101 19.63 10.46 12.72
N LEU A 102 20.00 9.24 13.13
CA LEU A 102 19.47 8.03 12.51
C LEU A 102 18.08 7.73 13.08
N LEU A 103 17.06 7.91 12.24
CA LEU A 103 15.65 7.73 12.56
C LEU A 103 15.05 6.71 11.60
N PHE A 104 14.25 5.77 12.10
CA PHE A 104 13.50 4.86 11.23
C PHE A 104 12.14 4.50 11.81
N VAL A 105 11.21 4.20 10.91
CA VAL A 105 9.87 3.73 11.24
C VAL A 105 9.79 2.24 10.96
N VAL A 106 9.25 1.49 11.91
CA VAL A 106 8.88 0.07 11.74
C VAL A 106 7.37 -0.02 11.76
N ALA A 107 6.79 -0.50 10.65
CA ALA A 107 5.35 -0.73 10.54
C ALA A 107 5.08 -1.94 9.63
N GLY A 108 4.24 -2.86 10.09
CA GLY A 108 3.88 -4.07 9.31
C GLY A 108 5.05 -4.97 8.90
N GLY A 109 6.11 -4.95 9.70
CA GLY A 109 7.36 -5.66 9.42
C GLY A 109 8.14 -5.11 8.23
N ASP A 110 7.84 -3.89 7.79
CA ASP A 110 8.66 -3.11 6.87
C ASP A 110 9.39 -2.02 7.68
N VAL A 111 10.60 -1.65 7.24
CA VAL A 111 11.46 -0.66 7.91
C VAL A 111 11.77 0.45 6.92
N THR A 112 11.49 1.68 7.31
CA THR A 112 11.72 2.87 6.47
C THR A 112 12.55 3.88 7.25
N GLN A 113 13.78 4.11 6.82
CA GLN A 113 14.63 5.15 7.39
C GLN A 113 14.15 6.55 6.96
N ALA A 114 14.12 7.50 7.88
CA ALA A 114 13.89 8.89 7.55
C ALA A 114 15.16 9.46 6.89
N THR A 115 15.03 9.93 5.65
CA THR A 115 16.10 10.58 4.90
C THR A 115 15.72 12.01 4.59
N PRO A 116 16.69 12.92 4.32
CA PRO A 116 16.40 14.29 3.91
C PRO A 116 15.39 14.37 2.76
N GLU A 117 15.52 13.49 1.77
CA GLU A 117 14.63 13.45 0.59
C GLU A 117 13.18 13.07 0.96
N LEU A 118 13.00 12.10 1.86
CA LEU A 118 11.67 11.68 2.30
C LEU A 118 11.03 12.75 3.19
N LEU A 119 11.81 13.41 4.04
CA LEU A 119 11.35 14.52 4.87
C LEU A 119 11.01 15.75 4.03
N SER A 120 11.78 16.08 2.98
CA SER A 120 11.49 17.21 2.11
C SER A 120 10.22 17.02 1.28
N LYS A 121 9.89 15.77 0.91
CA LYS A 121 8.62 15.43 0.24
C LYS A 121 7.41 15.57 1.18
N ALA A 122 7.62 15.33 2.48
CA ALA A 122 6.60 15.49 3.51
C ALA A 122 6.48 16.94 4.02
N ALA A 123 7.54 17.74 3.84
CA ALA A 123 7.54 19.15 4.18
C ALA A 123 6.77 19.98 3.13
N PRO A 124 6.14 21.10 3.52
CA PRO A 124 5.67 22.09 2.56
C PRO A 124 6.83 22.57 1.69
N LYS A 125 6.60 22.72 0.37
CA LYS A 125 7.64 23.13 -0.60
C LYS A 125 8.41 24.34 -0.06
N PRO A 126 9.75 24.27 0.01
CA PRO A 126 10.54 25.40 0.49
C PRO A 126 10.32 26.59 -0.45
N THR A 127 10.05 27.76 0.13
CA THR A 127 10.14 29.02 -0.60
C THR A 127 11.62 29.27 -0.93
N ALA A 128 11.89 29.84 -2.11
CA ALA A 128 13.21 29.84 -2.79
C ALA A 128 14.42 30.47 -2.05
N LYS A 129 14.30 30.83 -0.77
CA LYS A 129 15.31 31.58 -0.01
C LYS A 129 15.81 30.90 1.28
N GLN A 130 15.57 29.61 1.50
CA GLN A 130 16.09 28.91 2.70
C GLN A 130 17.21 27.90 2.39
N PRO A 131 18.34 27.95 3.13
CA PRO A 131 19.45 27.02 2.97
C PRO A 131 19.09 25.57 3.36
N ARG A 132 19.70 24.60 2.67
CA ARG A 132 19.53 23.14 2.85
C ARG A 132 20.26 22.64 4.11
N GLU A 133 19.80 23.01 5.28
CA GLU A 133 20.11 22.26 6.50
C GLU A 133 18.97 21.27 6.76
N LEU A 134 19.29 20.08 7.28
CA LEU A 134 18.30 19.05 7.62
C LEU A 134 17.27 19.56 8.65
N PHE A 135 17.61 20.55 9.48
CA PHE A 135 16.79 21.02 10.62
C PHE A 135 17.01 22.47 11.13
N PRO A 136 16.99 23.56 10.33
CA PRO A 136 17.23 24.91 10.88
C PRO A 136 16.05 25.50 11.69
N ALA A 137 14.83 24.94 11.59
CA ALA A 137 13.65 25.43 12.30
C ALA A 137 12.82 24.30 12.95
N SER A 138 12.97 24.10 14.25
CA SER A 138 12.48 22.92 14.98
C SER A 138 10.99 22.56 14.77
N LYS A 139 10.11 23.55 14.58
CA LYS A 139 8.64 23.33 14.51
C LYS A 139 8.17 22.84 13.15
N ALA A 140 8.71 23.38 12.06
CA ALA A 140 8.38 22.92 10.70
C ALA A 140 8.84 21.48 10.49
N HIS A 141 10.03 21.16 11.01
CA HIS A 141 10.58 19.81 10.94
C HIS A 141 9.84 18.81 11.81
N ALA A 142 9.37 19.20 13.01
CA ALA A 142 8.53 18.33 13.82
C ALA A 142 7.25 17.92 13.08
N ARG A 143 6.64 18.84 12.31
CA ARG A 143 5.48 18.56 11.46
C ARG A 143 5.85 17.69 10.25
N ALA A 144 6.97 17.97 9.57
CA ALA A 144 7.43 17.17 8.45
C ALA A 144 7.75 15.72 8.87
N LEU A 145 8.40 15.56 10.03
CA LEU A 145 8.65 14.25 10.64
C LEU A 145 7.33 13.54 10.98
N ALA A 146 6.37 14.24 11.59
CA ALA A 146 5.07 13.66 11.88
C ALA A 146 4.31 13.23 10.61
N ALA A 147 4.35 14.04 9.54
CA ALA A 147 3.76 13.70 8.24
C ALA A 147 4.46 12.49 7.59
N PHE A 148 5.80 12.44 7.66
CA PHE A 148 6.57 11.29 7.21
C PHE A 148 6.15 10.02 7.97
N VAL A 149 6.12 10.09 9.31
CA VAL A 149 5.70 8.98 10.16
C VAL A 149 4.28 8.54 9.81
N ALA A 150 3.33 9.48 9.71
CA ALA A 150 1.95 9.19 9.32
C ALA A 150 1.88 8.46 7.97
N SER A 151 2.66 8.89 6.98
CA SER A 151 2.71 8.23 5.66
C SER A 151 3.38 6.85 5.68
N ALA A 152 4.39 6.66 6.53
CA ALA A 152 5.13 5.41 6.67
C ALA A 152 4.31 4.35 7.42
N VAL A 153 3.44 4.78 8.34
CA VAL A 153 2.53 3.91 9.08
C VAL A 153 1.16 3.80 8.43
N ASP A 154 0.91 4.49 7.32
CA ASP A 154 -0.36 4.34 6.62
C ASP A 154 -0.48 2.94 6.01
N VAL A 155 -1.66 2.35 6.14
CA VAL A 155 -1.86 0.96 5.74
C VAL A 155 -2.32 0.90 4.30
N ARG A 156 -1.48 0.31 3.45
CA ARG A 156 -1.77 0.18 2.03
C ARG A 156 -2.55 -1.10 1.74
N ILE A 157 -3.76 -0.94 1.23
CA ILE A 157 -4.53 -2.05 0.66
C ILE A 157 -4.13 -2.22 -0.81
N ALA A 158 -3.41 -3.30 -1.12
CA ALA A 158 -2.98 -3.56 -2.50
C ALA A 158 -4.17 -3.94 -3.39
N ARG A 159 -4.12 -3.61 -4.68
CA ARG A 159 -5.05 -4.15 -5.68
C ARG A 159 -4.30 -5.21 -6.47
N ILE A 160 -4.85 -6.42 -6.53
CA ILE A 160 -4.26 -7.54 -7.27
C ILE A 160 -4.93 -7.64 -8.63
N THR A 161 -4.09 -7.55 -9.65
CA THR A 161 -4.43 -7.63 -11.07
C THR A 161 -3.67 -8.77 -11.78
N ASN A 162 -2.59 -9.26 -11.18
CA ASN A 162 -1.71 -10.26 -11.79
C ASN A 162 -1.04 -11.17 -10.74
N ASP A 163 -0.38 -12.23 -11.24
CA ASP A 163 0.33 -13.21 -10.43
C ASP A 163 1.52 -12.63 -9.63
N LYS A 164 2.13 -11.55 -10.10
CA LYS A 164 3.28 -10.94 -9.41
C LYS A 164 2.81 -10.26 -8.12
N GLU A 165 1.71 -9.51 -8.19
CA GLU A 165 1.08 -8.86 -7.04
C GLU A 165 0.53 -9.85 -6.02
N LEU A 166 -0.14 -10.92 -6.49
CA LEU A 166 -0.62 -11.98 -5.59
C LEU A 166 0.55 -12.66 -4.87
N ARG A 167 1.62 -13.02 -5.59
CA ARG A 167 2.82 -13.62 -4.99
C ARG A 167 3.49 -12.68 -4.01
N ALA A 168 3.59 -11.39 -4.34
CA ALA A 168 4.12 -10.37 -3.44
C ALA A 168 3.30 -10.29 -2.15
N CYS A 169 1.96 -10.33 -2.23
CA CYS A 169 1.11 -10.36 -1.05
C CYS A 169 1.38 -11.63 -0.20
N ALA A 170 1.41 -12.80 -0.83
CA ALA A 170 1.59 -14.10 -0.18
C ALA A 170 3.00 -14.37 0.43
N THR A 171 3.93 -13.42 0.34
CA THR A 171 5.24 -13.51 1.02
C THR A 171 5.13 -13.40 2.54
N LYS A 172 4.09 -12.71 3.02
CA LYS A 172 3.64 -12.56 4.42
C LYS A 172 2.21 -13.11 4.51
N PRO A 173 1.60 -13.26 5.71
CA PRO A 173 0.17 -13.49 5.79
C PRO A 173 -0.59 -12.42 4.99
N CYS A 174 -1.44 -12.86 4.08
CA CYS A 174 -2.15 -12.02 3.11
C CYS A 174 -3.66 -12.26 3.27
N ALA A 175 -4.37 -11.24 3.71
CA ALA A 175 -5.81 -11.17 3.79
C ALA A 175 -6.37 -10.65 2.45
N LEU A 176 -6.82 -11.57 1.61
CA LEU A 176 -7.34 -11.29 0.28
C LEU A 176 -8.85 -11.08 0.35
N VAL A 177 -9.30 -9.88 0.03
CA VAL A 177 -10.71 -9.51 -0.08
C VAL A 177 -11.15 -9.72 -1.52
N LEU A 178 -12.03 -10.70 -1.72
CA LEU A 178 -12.58 -11.09 -3.00
C LEU A 178 -13.91 -10.38 -3.22
N THR A 179 -13.99 -9.60 -4.29
CA THR A 179 -15.18 -8.80 -4.61
C THR A 179 -15.70 -9.15 -6.00
N ALA A 180 -17.01 -9.11 -6.22
CA ALA A 180 -17.58 -9.30 -7.57
C ALA A 180 -17.40 -8.06 -8.47
N GLN A 181 -17.25 -6.89 -7.84
CA GLN A 181 -17.07 -5.58 -8.46
C GLN A 181 -16.11 -4.74 -7.61
N ASP A 182 -15.91 -3.47 -7.93
CA ASP A 182 -15.07 -2.61 -7.09
C ASP A 182 -15.68 -2.45 -5.69
N ALA A 183 -14.83 -2.53 -4.64
CA ALA A 183 -15.27 -2.51 -3.25
C ALA A 183 -15.95 -1.17 -2.91
N SER A 184 -17.06 -1.22 -2.16
CA SER A 184 -17.74 -0.01 -1.69
C SER A 184 -16.90 0.72 -0.64
N ALA A 185 -17.15 2.03 -0.45
CA ALA A 185 -16.45 2.83 0.55
C ALA A 185 -16.58 2.24 1.97
N GLN A 186 -17.75 1.69 2.32
CA GLN A 186 -17.97 1.04 3.61
C GLN A 186 -17.15 -0.25 3.76
N GLN A 187 -17.05 -1.06 2.70
CA GLN A 187 -16.22 -2.26 2.70
C GLN A 187 -14.74 -1.90 2.83
N LEU A 188 -14.28 -0.88 2.10
CA LEU A 188 -12.90 -0.39 2.20
C LEU A 188 -12.59 0.13 3.60
N ALA A 189 -13.44 0.95 4.19
CA ALA A 189 -13.24 1.47 5.54
C ALA A 189 -13.10 0.35 6.59
N LEU A 190 -13.91 -0.71 6.47
CA LEU A 190 -13.79 -1.90 7.32
C LEU A 190 -12.44 -2.60 7.09
N VAL A 191 -12.06 -2.84 5.84
CA VAL A 191 -10.79 -3.50 5.51
C VAL A 191 -9.60 -2.67 5.99
N GLU A 192 -9.66 -1.35 5.89
CA GLU A 192 -8.65 -0.43 6.44
C GLU A 192 -8.55 -0.53 7.96
N GLN A 193 -9.68 -0.64 8.66
CA GLN A 193 -9.70 -0.85 10.11
C GLN A 193 -9.02 -2.17 10.49
N LEU A 194 -9.34 -3.27 9.79
CA LEU A 194 -8.68 -4.56 9.99
C LEU A 194 -7.19 -4.48 9.67
N ALA A 195 -6.82 -3.77 8.60
CA ALA A 195 -5.43 -3.65 8.18
C ALA A 195 -4.60 -2.82 9.17
N LYS A 196 -5.19 -1.80 9.80
CA LYS A 196 -4.60 -1.05 10.92
C LYS A 196 -4.44 -1.91 12.18
N ARG A 197 -5.39 -2.82 12.43
CA ARG A 197 -5.34 -3.74 13.57
C ARG A 197 -4.30 -4.86 13.38
N PHE A 198 -4.21 -5.42 12.18
CA PHE A 198 -3.38 -6.57 11.84
C PHE A 198 -2.25 -6.19 10.88
N ARG A 199 -1.41 -5.22 11.25
CA ARG A 199 -0.33 -4.70 10.40
C ARG A 199 0.68 -5.75 9.93
N HIS A 200 0.81 -6.86 10.65
CA HIS A 200 1.67 -8.00 10.28
C HIS A 200 1.09 -8.84 9.12
N ALA A 201 -0.18 -8.65 8.79
CA ALA A 201 -0.81 -9.19 7.59
C ALA A 201 -0.95 -8.10 6.52
N ARG A 202 -0.77 -8.48 5.25
CA ARG A 202 -1.05 -7.63 4.10
C ARG A 202 -2.51 -7.75 3.73
N PHE A 203 -3.18 -6.65 3.46
CA PHE A 203 -4.54 -6.65 2.94
C PHE A 203 -4.52 -6.31 1.46
N ALA A 204 -5.28 -7.06 0.68
CA ALA A 204 -5.36 -6.84 -0.76
C ALA A 204 -6.77 -7.10 -1.29
N LEU A 205 -7.14 -6.40 -2.35
CA LEU A 205 -8.41 -6.56 -3.06
C LEU A 205 -8.19 -7.32 -4.36
N LEU A 206 -9.10 -8.23 -4.69
CA LEU A 206 -9.15 -8.91 -5.97
C LEU A 206 -10.59 -8.94 -6.49
N ASN A 207 -10.79 -8.34 -7.67
CA ASN A 207 -12.08 -8.27 -8.33
C ASN A 207 -12.30 -9.55 -9.19
N LEU A 208 -13.11 -10.48 -8.69
CA LEU A 208 -13.44 -11.74 -9.38
C LEU A 208 -14.35 -11.56 -10.60
N GLY A 209 -14.97 -10.38 -10.77
CA GLY A 209 -15.69 -10.04 -11.99
C GLY A 209 -14.76 -9.81 -13.19
N ARG A 210 -13.53 -9.34 -12.93
CA ARG A 210 -12.50 -9.08 -13.97
C ARG A 210 -11.43 -10.17 -14.03
N TYR A 211 -11.15 -10.81 -12.92
CA TYR A 211 -10.07 -11.79 -12.80
C TYR A 211 -10.58 -13.14 -12.30
N GLU A 212 -9.90 -14.22 -12.67
CA GLU A 212 -10.14 -15.57 -12.19
C GLU A 212 -9.03 -15.96 -11.22
N LEU A 213 -9.42 -16.45 -10.04
CA LEU A 213 -8.50 -16.95 -9.02
C LEU A 213 -8.52 -18.48 -9.04
N SER A 214 -7.35 -19.13 -9.11
CA SER A 214 -7.27 -20.60 -9.16
C SER A 214 -7.81 -21.33 -7.92
N LEU A 215 -8.05 -20.59 -6.82
CA LEU A 215 -8.67 -21.10 -5.60
C LEU A 215 -10.20 -20.97 -5.58
N GLU A 216 -10.82 -20.34 -6.59
CA GLU A 216 -12.26 -20.03 -6.61
C GLU A 216 -13.13 -21.27 -6.41
N SER A 217 -12.76 -22.41 -7.00
CA SER A 217 -13.48 -23.70 -6.87
C SER A 217 -13.45 -24.30 -5.47
N LYS A 218 -12.51 -23.86 -4.61
CA LYS A 218 -12.37 -24.32 -3.22
C LYS A 218 -13.01 -23.37 -2.22
N LEU A 219 -13.52 -22.23 -2.68
CA LEU A 219 -14.21 -21.28 -1.84
C LEU A 219 -15.69 -21.67 -1.70
N PRO A 220 -16.28 -21.53 -0.50
CA PRO A 220 -17.66 -21.93 -0.26
C PRO A 220 -18.63 -20.95 -0.92
N SER A 221 -19.10 -21.22 -2.15
CA SER A 221 -19.91 -20.35 -3.04
C SER A 221 -19.17 -19.11 -3.60
N GLN A 222 -19.72 -18.44 -4.64
CA GLN A 222 -19.10 -17.26 -5.28
C GLN A 222 -19.45 -15.96 -4.53
N PRO A 223 -18.59 -14.91 -4.55
CA PRO A 223 -18.95 -13.61 -3.96
C PRO A 223 -20.11 -13.00 -4.71
N THR A 224 -21.07 -12.43 -3.98
CA THR A 224 -22.16 -11.66 -4.57
C THR A 224 -21.73 -10.19 -4.69
N ARG A 225 -22.56 -9.36 -5.34
CA ARG A 225 -22.28 -7.91 -5.41
C ARG A 225 -22.28 -7.24 -4.04
N GLN A 226 -23.03 -7.79 -3.08
CA GLN A 226 -23.24 -7.19 -1.77
C GLN A 226 -22.29 -7.78 -0.71
N GLU A 227 -21.90 -9.04 -0.86
CA GLU A 227 -21.11 -9.75 0.14
C GLU A 227 -19.73 -10.13 -0.41
N PRO A 228 -18.70 -9.31 -0.12
CA PRO A 228 -17.33 -9.67 -0.42
C PRO A 228 -16.89 -10.81 0.51
N ARG A 229 -15.79 -11.46 0.15
CA ARG A 229 -15.26 -12.61 0.91
C ARG A 229 -13.85 -12.33 1.36
N LEU A 230 -13.49 -12.89 2.50
CA LEU A 230 -12.14 -12.80 3.03
C LEU A 230 -11.46 -14.16 2.92
N LEU A 231 -10.30 -14.20 2.29
CA LEU A 231 -9.46 -15.38 2.17
C LEU A 231 -8.08 -15.05 2.77
N LEU A 232 -7.71 -15.72 3.86
CA LEU A 232 -6.36 -15.60 4.37
C LEU A 232 -5.45 -16.61 3.67
N ILE A 233 -4.35 -16.14 3.11
CA ILE A 233 -3.27 -16.95 2.53
C ILE A 233 -2.01 -16.67 3.35
N ARG A 234 -1.35 -17.70 3.89
CA ARG A 234 -0.05 -17.52 4.54
C ARG A 234 0.93 -18.64 4.19
N PRO A 235 2.24 -18.37 4.23
CA PRO A 235 3.23 -19.42 4.24
C PRO A 235 2.97 -20.37 5.42
N THR A 236 2.85 -21.65 5.13
CA THR A 236 2.90 -22.70 6.15
C THR A 236 4.36 -23.09 6.37
N GLY A 237 4.69 -23.62 7.56
CA GLY A 237 6.02 -24.19 7.84
C GLY A 237 6.44 -25.27 6.83
N ALA A 238 7.68 -25.75 6.95
CA ALA A 238 8.31 -26.69 6.02
C ALA A 238 7.37 -27.86 5.64
N ALA A 239 7.41 -28.24 4.36
CA ALA A 239 6.45 -29.15 3.77
C ALA A 239 6.48 -30.53 4.44
N ASP A 240 5.46 -30.85 5.25
CA ASP A 240 5.23 -32.20 5.81
C ASP A 240 5.07 -33.29 4.73
N THR A 241 4.97 -32.92 3.46
CA THR A 241 4.57 -33.84 2.39
C THR A 241 5.72 -34.67 1.79
N GLY A 242 6.94 -34.61 2.35
CA GLY A 242 8.09 -35.40 1.88
C GLY A 242 8.58 -35.09 0.44
N LYS A 243 7.79 -34.34 -0.34
CA LYS A 243 8.16 -33.81 -1.65
C LYS A 243 8.96 -32.53 -1.46
N GLN A 244 10.22 -32.56 -1.89
CA GLN A 244 11.04 -31.36 -1.97
C GLN A 244 10.35 -30.35 -2.88
N LEU A 245 9.92 -29.24 -2.30
CA LEU A 245 9.53 -28.06 -3.07
C LEU A 245 10.75 -27.55 -3.84
N PRO A 246 10.57 -26.99 -5.05
CA PRO A 246 11.68 -26.38 -5.77
C PRO A 246 12.38 -25.36 -4.87
N LYS A 247 13.72 -25.32 -4.94
CA LYS A 247 14.56 -24.51 -4.05
C LYS A 247 14.05 -23.06 -3.99
N GLY A 248 13.57 -22.65 -2.81
CA GLY A 248 13.01 -21.31 -2.56
C GLY A 248 11.48 -21.20 -2.59
N ALA A 249 10.74 -22.22 -3.04
CA ALA A 249 9.29 -22.24 -2.96
C ALA A 249 8.81 -22.57 -1.54
N ARG A 250 7.87 -21.76 -1.03
CA ARG A 250 7.22 -21.97 0.27
C ARG A 250 5.87 -22.66 0.05
N GLN A 251 5.54 -23.63 0.91
CA GLN A 251 4.19 -24.16 0.94
C GLN A 251 3.25 -23.06 1.44
N LEU A 252 2.13 -22.87 0.75
CA LEU A 252 1.11 -21.91 1.14
C LEU A 252 -0.08 -22.67 1.70
N GLY A 253 -0.70 -22.10 2.72
CA GLY A 253 -2.00 -22.52 3.24
C GLY A 253 -3.01 -21.42 3.06
N ALA A 254 -4.28 -21.79 2.84
CA ALA A 254 -5.37 -20.83 2.74
C ALA A 254 -6.54 -21.23 3.64
N ARG A 255 -7.25 -20.22 4.16
CA ARG A 255 -8.51 -20.38 4.91
C ARG A 255 -9.49 -19.31 4.48
N ALA A 256 -10.68 -19.74 4.07
CA ALA A 256 -11.76 -18.84 3.70
C ALA A 256 -12.61 -18.51 4.91
N TYR A 257 -12.92 -17.23 5.10
CA TYR A 257 -13.90 -16.77 6.05
C TYR A 257 -15.31 -17.16 5.59
N ARG A 258 -16.13 -17.66 6.52
CA ARG A 258 -17.49 -18.17 6.25
C ARG A 258 -18.59 -17.47 7.06
N GLY A 259 -18.22 -16.51 7.91
CA GLY A 259 -19.17 -15.77 8.74
C GLY A 259 -19.74 -14.54 8.04
N GLU A 260 -20.51 -13.76 8.78
CA GLU A 260 -21.10 -12.50 8.33
C GLU A 260 -20.03 -11.43 8.08
N TRP A 261 -20.26 -10.52 7.13
CA TRP A 261 -19.34 -9.42 6.84
C TRP A 261 -19.42 -8.30 7.90
N SER A 262 -18.99 -8.61 9.13
CA SER A 262 -18.94 -7.68 10.25
C SER A 262 -17.51 -7.53 10.79
N ALA A 263 -17.19 -6.36 11.33
CA ALA A 263 -15.84 -6.04 11.81
C ALA A 263 -15.36 -7.03 12.87
N ASN A 264 -16.19 -7.30 13.88
CA ASN A 264 -15.83 -8.19 15.00
C ASN A 264 -15.58 -9.63 14.55
N ALA A 265 -16.44 -10.16 13.68
CA ALA A 265 -16.33 -11.56 13.25
C ALA A 265 -15.14 -11.77 12.30
N MET A 266 -14.85 -10.77 11.45
CA MET A 266 -13.62 -10.78 10.65
C MET A 266 -12.36 -10.58 11.50
N GLU A 267 -12.40 -9.71 12.51
CA GLU A 267 -11.28 -9.51 13.43
C GLU A 267 -10.92 -10.83 14.13
N ALA A 268 -11.91 -11.50 14.71
CA ALA A 268 -11.73 -12.81 15.35
C ALA A 268 -11.16 -13.85 14.37
N PHE A 269 -11.70 -13.91 13.14
CA PHE A 269 -11.20 -14.81 12.11
C PHE A 269 -9.75 -14.54 11.74
N VAL A 270 -9.38 -13.28 11.51
CA VAL A 270 -8.00 -12.91 11.15
C VAL A 270 -7.05 -13.22 12.32
N GLN A 271 -7.44 -12.88 13.54
CA GLN A 271 -6.66 -13.15 14.74
C GLN A 271 -6.39 -14.66 14.94
N GLU A 272 -7.42 -15.48 14.93
CA GLU A 272 -7.31 -16.95 15.09
C GLU A 272 -6.42 -17.56 13.98
N SER A 273 -6.58 -17.06 12.75
CA SER A 273 -5.83 -17.56 11.60
C SER A 273 -4.36 -17.15 11.60
N LEU A 274 -4.03 -16.02 12.22
CA LEU A 274 -2.66 -15.52 12.39
C LEU A 274 -1.96 -16.12 13.62
N ALA A 275 -2.71 -16.42 14.69
CA ALA A 275 -2.21 -17.13 15.87
C ALA A 275 -1.74 -18.56 15.53
N GLY A 276 -2.20 -19.13 14.42
CA GLY A 276 -1.79 -20.44 13.95
C GLY A 276 -2.58 -21.61 14.54
N GLU A 277 -3.59 -21.31 15.35
CA GLU A 277 -4.51 -22.28 15.95
C GLU A 277 -5.47 -22.86 14.91
N ALA A 278 -5.83 -22.06 13.89
CA ALA A 278 -6.73 -22.49 12.85
C ALA A 278 -6.06 -23.41 11.81
N GLU A 279 -6.76 -24.49 11.47
CA GLU A 279 -6.36 -25.39 10.39
C GLU A 279 -6.40 -24.68 9.03
N LEU A 280 -5.24 -24.59 8.38
CA LEU A 280 -5.13 -24.06 7.02
C LEU A 280 -5.17 -25.20 6.01
N VAL A 281 -5.94 -25.00 4.94
CA VAL A 281 -5.91 -25.92 3.80
C VAL A 281 -4.61 -25.72 3.04
N LYS A 282 -3.69 -26.69 3.15
CA LYS A 282 -2.41 -26.69 2.42
C LYS A 282 -2.67 -26.71 0.91
N LEU A 283 -2.09 -25.75 0.20
CA LEU A 283 -2.22 -25.61 -1.25
C LEU A 283 -1.17 -26.47 -1.95
N LYS A 284 -1.62 -27.33 -2.87
CA LYS A 284 -0.73 -28.16 -3.72
C LYS A 284 0.03 -27.32 -4.76
N GLN A 285 -0.57 -26.20 -5.18
CA GLN A 285 -0.04 -25.29 -6.18
C GLN A 285 -0.15 -23.86 -5.65
N ALA A 286 0.75 -22.99 -6.08
CA ALA A 286 0.66 -21.57 -5.77
C ALA A 286 -0.62 -20.99 -6.39
N PRO A 287 -1.33 -20.11 -5.67
CA PRO A 287 -2.51 -19.47 -6.22
C PRO A 287 -2.11 -18.54 -7.37
N SER A 288 -2.97 -18.45 -8.39
CA SER A 288 -2.74 -17.66 -9.59
C SER A 288 -3.98 -16.86 -9.95
N VAL A 289 -3.76 -15.69 -10.55
CA VAL A 289 -4.75 -14.72 -11.00
C VAL A 289 -4.59 -14.53 -12.50
N ARG A 290 -5.67 -14.75 -13.24
CA ARG A 290 -5.71 -14.56 -14.70
C ARG A 290 -6.83 -13.60 -15.06
N TRP A 291 -6.70 -12.91 -16.18
CA TRP A 291 -7.80 -12.11 -16.72
C TRP A 291 -8.95 -13.04 -17.11
N ARG A 292 -10.17 -12.71 -16.68
CA ARG A 292 -11.37 -13.46 -17.05
C ARG A 292 -11.77 -13.04 -18.48
N PRO A 293 -11.81 -13.96 -19.46
CA PRO A 293 -12.25 -13.60 -20.79
C PRO A 293 -13.69 -13.09 -20.70
N ALA A 294 -13.98 -11.97 -21.36
CA ALA A 294 -15.34 -11.46 -21.44
C ALA A 294 -16.22 -12.59 -22.01
N LYS A 295 -17.26 -13.00 -21.28
CA LYS A 295 -18.28 -13.88 -21.87
C LYS A 295 -18.77 -13.15 -23.11
N LYS A 296 -18.46 -13.68 -24.29
CA LYS A 296 -19.13 -13.29 -25.53
C LYS A 296 -20.61 -13.40 -25.20
N ALA A 297 -21.31 -12.27 -25.20
CA ALA A 297 -22.75 -12.27 -25.05
C ALA A 297 -23.28 -13.27 -26.07
N GLU A 298 -23.88 -14.37 -25.61
CA GLU A 298 -24.60 -15.27 -26.50
C GLU A 298 -25.61 -14.38 -27.20
N ALA A 299 -25.43 -14.23 -28.52
CA ALA A 299 -26.38 -13.51 -29.35
C ALA A 299 -27.76 -14.11 -29.05
N PRO A 300 -28.80 -13.26 -28.84
CA PRO A 300 -30.11 -13.75 -28.44
C PRO A 300 -30.56 -14.83 -29.42
N ALA A 301 -30.67 -16.06 -28.91
CA ALA A 301 -31.26 -17.19 -29.61
C ALA A 301 -32.77 -16.92 -29.70
N GLY A 302 -33.18 -16.10 -30.67
CA GLY A 302 -34.54 -15.59 -30.74
C GLY A 302 -34.88 -14.96 -32.09
N GLY A 303 -34.55 -15.64 -33.19
CA GLY A 303 -35.03 -15.33 -34.53
C GLY A 303 -35.66 -16.56 -35.18
N ALA A 304 -36.84 -16.96 -34.70
CA ALA A 304 -37.60 -18.05 -35.30
C ALA A 304 -38.22 -17.60 -36.65
N LYS A 305 -37.60 -18.07 -37.73
CA LYS A 305 -38.19 -18.51 -39.01
C LYS A 305 -39.50 -17.84 -39.49
N GLN A 306 -39.36 -16.86 -40.38
CA GLN A 306 -40.04 -16.84 -41.68
C GLN A 306 -38.92 -16.67 -42.71
N GLY A 307 -38.54 -17.71 -43.45
CA GLY A 307 -39.28 -18.16 -44.61
C GLY A 307 -39.07 -17.16 -45.73
N THR A 308 -38.11 -17.41 -46.64
CA THR A 308 -38.17 -17.17 -48.09
C THR A 308 -36.78 -17.43 -48.71
N GLN A 309 -36.77 -18.18 -49.80
CA GLN A 309 -35.62 -18.44 -50.67
C GLN A 309 -35.05 -17.12 -51.23
N ALA A 310 -33.73 -16.96 -51.20
CA ALA A 310 -33.04 -16.14 -52.20
C ALA A 310 -31.57 -16.56 -52.32
N LYS A 311 -31.26 -17.17 -53.46
CA LYS A 311 -29.91 -17.31 -54.02
C LYS A 311 -29.33 -15.90 -54.29
N GLY A 312 -28.07 -15.71 -53.89
CA GLY A 312 -27.08 -14.90 -54.62
C GLY A 312 -27.15 -13.37 -54.51
N ALA A 313 -26.19 -12.77 -53.79
CA ALA A 313 -25.67 -11.42 -54.02
C ALA A 313 -24.35 -11.27 -53.20
N THR A 314 -23.20 -11.57 -53.79
CA THR A 314 -22.21 -10.64 -54.39
C THR A 314 -21.57 -9.64 -53.41
N THR A 315 -20.26 -9.82 -53.24
CA THR A 315 -19.25 -9.09 -52.45
C THR A 315 -19.00 -7.62 -52.86
N THR A 316 -19.94 -7.00 -53.58
CA THR A 316 -19.80 -5.63 -54.12
C THR A 316 -20.42 -4.55 -53.24
N ASP A 317 -21.23 -4.92 -52.24
CA ASP A 317 -21.98 -3.95 -51.45
C ASP A 317 -21.21 -3.35 -50.26
N THR A 318 -20.13 -4.01 -49.82
CA THR A 318 -19.24 -3.50 -48.76
C THR A 318 -18.37 -2.34 -49.25
N ALA A 319 -17.97 -2.32 -50.52
CA ALA A 319 -17.14 -1.25 -51.08
C ALA A 319 -17.92 0.07 -51.29
N ALA A 320 -19.21 -0.01 -51.66
CA ALA A 320 -20.06 1.16 -51.80
C ALA A 320 -20.38 1.79 -50.43
N ARG A 321 -20.60 0.96 -49.41
CA ARG A 321 -20.87 1.42 -48.04
C ARG A 321 -19.66 2.08 -47.39
N GLU A 322 -18.44 1.60 -47.67
CA GLU A 322 -17.20 2.21 -47.17
C GLU A 322 -16.92 3.58 -47.83
N ARG A 323 -17.24 3.75 -49.12
CA ARG A 323 -17.12 5.05 -49.82
C ARG A 323 -18.13 6.09 -49.32
N ALA A 324 -19.37 5.68 -49.05
CA ALA A 324 -20.37 6.58 -48.46
C ALA A 324 -19.99 7.05 -47.05
N ARG A 325 -19.32 6.20 -46.27
CA ARG A 325 -18.86 6.54 -44.91
C ARG A 325 -17.69 7.53 -44.91
N ARG A 326 -16.76 7.45 -45.87
CA ARG A 326 -15.66 8.43 -45.98
C ARG A 326 -16.18 9.81 -46.40
N LYS A 327 -17.13 9.89 -47.34
CA LYS A 327 -17.70 11.16 -47.77
C LYS A 327 -18.43 11.92 -46.64
N ALA A 328 -19.01 11.20 -45.68
CA ALA A 328 -19.68 11.83 -44.54
C ALA A 328 -18.72 12.41 -43.48
N MET A 329 -17.46 11.95 -43.42
CA MET A 329 -16.48 12.52 -42.47
C MET A 329 -15.78 13.76 -43.02
N ASP A 330 -15.66 13.91 -44.33
CA ASP A 330 -15.04 15.09 -44.94
C ASP A 330 -15.96 16.34 -44.85
N ASP A 331 -17.29 16.17 -44.89
CA ASP A 331 -18.24 17.30 -44.76
C ASP A 331 -18.36 17.88 -43.33
N GLU A 332 -17.92 17.15 -42.28
CA GLU A 332 -17.96 17.66 -40.89
C GLU A 332 -16.64 18.35 -40.45
N GLY A 333 -15.57 18.28 -41.26
CA GLY A 333 -14.26 18.83 -40.93
C GLY A 333 -14.06 20.33 -41.22
N GLU A 334 -14.95 20.96 -42.01
CA GLU A 334 -14.70 22.30 -42.57
C GLU A 334 -15.43 23.46 -41.86
N SER A 335 -16.16 23.20 -40.76
CA SER A 335 -16.98 24.22 -40.08
C SER A 335 -16.55 24.61 -38.65
N ALA A 336 -15.39 24.13 -38.17
CA ALA A 336 -14.90 24.42 -36.82
C ALA A 336 -13.64 25.32 -36.77
N LEU A 337 -13.35 26.02 -37.87
CA LEU A 337 -12.37 27.11 -37.91
C LEU A 337 -13.13 28.44 -37.74
N PHE A 338 -12.59 29.34 -36.93
CA PHE A 338 -13.11 30.67 -36.55
C PHE A 338 -14.08 30.72 -35.35
N ALA A 339 -13.50 30.58 -34.15
CA ALA A 339 -13.94 31.37 -33.01
C ALA A 339 -12.69 31.97 -32.35
N ASP A 340 -12.41 33.21 -32.76
CA ASP A 340 -11.42 34.12 -32.20
C ASP A 340 -11.62 34.37 -30.71
N GLY A 341 -10.50 34.59 -30.01
CA GLY A 341 -10.41 34.95 -28.60
C GLY A 341 -8.98 35.30 -28.20
N GLU A 342 -8.51 36.43 -28.74
CA GLU A 342 -7.56 37.40 -28.13
C GLU A 342 -7.78 37.51 -26.60
N ASP A 343 -6.86 37.88 -25.71
CA ASP A 343 -5.47 38.29 -25.67
C ASP A 343 -5.12 38.22 -24.16
N ASP A 344 -3.89 37.85 -23.80
CA ASP A 344 -3.06 38.72 -22.94
C ASP A 344 -1.71 38.07 -22.65
N ALA A 345 -0.70 38.88 -22.92
CA ALA A 345 0.72 38.64 -22.81
C ALA A 345 1.17 38.47 -21.35
N ASP A 346 2.21 37.68 -21.13
CA ASP A 346 3.49 38.29 -20.77
C ASP A 346 4.63 37.30 -20.95
N ALA A 347 5.66 37.81 -21.64
CA ALA A 347 6.93 37.19 -21.96
C ALA A 347 7.90 37.25 -20.79
N ASP A 348 8.92 36.38 -20.86
CA ASP A 348 10.29 36.45 -20.30
C ASP A 348 10.72 34.99 -20.07
N ASP A 349 11.22 34.28 -21.09
CA ASP A 349 12.51 34.40 -21.79
C ASP A 349 13.74 34.07 -20.92
N GLU A 350 14.67 33.38 -21.59
CA GLU A 350 16.01 32.95 -21.18
C GLU A 350 16.05 31.74 -20.22
N GLY A 351 16.39 30.52 -20.65
CA GLY A 351 17.42 30.16 -21.61
C GLY A 351 18.63 29.65 -20.84
N GLU A 352 18.66 28.37 -20.45
CA GLU A 352 19.90 27.77 -19.98
C GLU A 352 20.06 26.32 -20.41
N SER A 353 21.24 26.09 -20.97
CA SER A 353 21.76 24.97 -21.71
C SER A 353 21.73 23.65 -20.94
N VAL A 354 21.28 22.60 -21.63
CA VAL A 354 21.46 21.21 -21.22
C VAL A 354 22.93 20.84 -21.52
N GLU A 355 23.80 20.96 -20.51
CA GLU A 355 25.10 20.30 -20.55
C GLU A 355 24.90 18.79 -20.35
N GLU A 356 25.06 18.07 -21.46
CA GLU A 356 25.17 16.63 -21.55
C GLU A 356 26.50 16.19 -20.92
N LEU A 357 26.49 15.94 -19.61
CA LEU A 357 27.62 15.36 -18.88
C LEU A 357 27.86 13.92 -19.35
N ARG A 358 28.77 13.79 -20.32
CA ARG A 358 29.48 12.54 -20.63
C ARG A 358 30.28 12.13 -19.41
N PHE A 359 29.95 10.97 -18.86
CA PHE A 359 30.80 10.27 -17.90
C PHE A 359 31.95 9.64 -18.68
N ASP A 360 33.13 10.24 -18.59
CA ASP A 360 34.39 9.59 -18.95
C ASP A 360 34.65 8.48 -17.91
N GLU A 361 34.50 7.23 -18.34
CA GLU A 361 35.13 6.07 -17.74
C GLU A 361 36.59 6.07 -18.16
N ASP A 362 37.51 6.33 -17.22
CA ASP A 362 38.92 5.90 -17.26
C ASP A 362 39.45 5.94 -15.81
N GLU A 363 39.84 4.79 -15.24
CA GLU A 363 41.24 4.35 -15.09
C GLU A 363 41.84 4.90 -13.76
N GLN A 364 42.31 4.14 -12.75
CA GLN A 364 43.16 2.94 -12.68
C GLN A 364 43.15 2.42 -11.21
N PRO A 365 43.65 1.19 -10.93
CA PRO A 365 43.81 0.66 -9.59
C PRO A 365 45.13 1.14 -8.95
N ARG A 366 45.14 1.27 -7.63
CA ARG A 366 46.38 1.33 -6.85
C ARG A 366 46.47 0.10 -5.95
N ASP A 367 47.43 -0.74 -6.31
CA ASP A 367 48.16 -1.61 -5.39
C ASP A 367 48.91 -0.78 -4.32
N GLU A 368 49.45 -1.50 -3.33
CA GLU A 368 50.20 -1.10 -2.11
C GLU A 368 49.29 -1.03 -0.87
N LEU A 369 49.44 -1.84 0.19
CA LEU A 369 50.51 -2.74 0.63
C LEU A 369 49.92 -3.78 1.62
#